data_AF-A0A0F9NF78-F1
#
_entry.id   AF-A0A0F9NF78-F1
#
_cell.length_a   1.000
_cell.length_b   1.000
_cell.length_c   1.000
_cell.angle_alpha   90.00
_cell.angle_beta   90.00
_cell.angle_gamma   90.00
#
_symmetry.space_group_name_H-M   'P 1'
#
loop_
_entity.id
_entity.type
_entity.pdbx_description
1 polymer ?
#
loop_
_entity_poly.entity_id
_entity_poly.type
_entity_poly.pdbx_seq_one_letter_code
_entity_poly.pdbx_strand_id
1 'polypeptide(L)'
;MALSYANLLDEILLYLQDSGAAIFASTETQYGIENELKTISRYSPQIIDVIYKLESRTGTDVTGTASSLTDSVKAQFVATDATEEKVVYNSTDHTWAVVLSNSSTSVNTLSADIMDANENYEIYNKRCRNKKQIFIGDMPFMWIKSVEYPIGTPRNFSEISDDVIELEVYDSIIPDSDSTLTKLNDVQVLVKFAVPQIVCQLTDLVGEVHTAGVADAKTMQIKSFTDAEIVEAGDQFTIENHVTTYTVTTGVTLNYQTAAGSNIGFYPGLEADAPGDSIICFKKSSLKPAEENFLIRLVSARACISKSTLYYAQVNTAITQCTDAATAIGDIAALITLATTASTGDIALGRAQTALGATAVTAIAAIIAKAEAATTGDIALGRAEIVKALDAIILANAEFDKIVVASTGPMALAASSLASGLLLVNTIPVGGGAAEHMGQAASNVGASQGYALSGQIYLQETSADLNAAASNFRAASLELDTSGAKAREAAANFSNATSHFNAATADFKAAGEKANEAIANLRLVASRLQVSQGGLRYETWGRTELAQVESELRTYGGFPSSRRYARN
;
A
#
# COMPACT_ATOMS: atom_id res chain seq x y z
N MET A 1 -16.57 2.25 42.98
CA MET A 1 -15.29 1.52 43.17
C MET A 1 -14.42 1.81 41.97
N ALA A 2 -13.10 1.86 42.14
CA ALA A 2 -12.20 2.07 41.02
C ALA A 2 -12.27 0.89 40.02
N LEU A 3 -12.17 1.19 38.73
CA LEU A 3 -12.10 0.22 37.65
C LEU A 3 -10.70 -0.42 37.60
N SER A 4 -10.65 -1.69 37.19
CA SER A 4 -9.37 -2.39 36.90
C SER A 4 -8.87 -1.93 35.56
N TYR A 5 -7.59 -2.18 35.28
CA TYR A 5 -7.04 -2.00 33.95
C TYR A 5 -7.88 -2.72 32.88
N ALA A 6 -8.21 -3.99 33.11
CA ALA A 6 -9.08 -4.77 32.21
C ALA A 6 -10.46 -4.13 32.02
N ASN A 7 -11.11 -3.69 33.11
CA ASN A 7 -12.43 -3.06 33.00
C ASN A 7 -12.36 -1.68 32.31
N LEU A 8 -11.29 -0.91 32.52
CA LEU A 8 -11.08 0.35 31.79
C LEU A 8 -10.92 0.10 30.29
N LEU A 9 -10.16 -0.92 29.92
CA LEU A 9 -10.01 -1.33 28.53
C LEU A 9 -11.35 -1.74 27.91
N ASP A 10 -12.15 -2.54 28.61
CA ASP A 10 -13.49 -2.95 28.18
C ASP A 10 -14.44 -1.75 28.01
N GLU A 11 -14.42 -0.81 28.96
CA GLU A 11 -15.24 0.41 28.88
C GLU A 11 -14.79 1.34 27.74
N ILE A 12 -13.48 1.44 27.46
CA ILE A 12 -12.96 2.15 26.27
C ILE A 12 -13.48 1.51 24.99
N LEU A 13 -13.36 0.20 24.87
CA LEU A 13 -13.83 -0.54 23.69
C LEU A 13 -15.35 -0.44 23.53
N LEU A 14 -16.10 -0.47 24.64
CA LEU A 14 -17.54 -0.25 24.64
C LEU A 14 -17.91 1.17 24.21
N TYR A 15 -17.20 2.18 24.70
CA TYR A 15 -17.40 3.58 24.32
C TYR A 15 -17.12 3.82 22.82
N LEU A 16 -16.12 3.11 22.29
CA LEU A 16 -15.81 3.07 20.85
C LEU A 16 -16.80 2.24 20.02
N GLN A 17 -17.76 1.55 20.65
CA GLN A 17 -18.69 0.59 20.04
C GLN A 17 -17.98 -0.58 19.33
N ASP A 18 -16.82 -0.99 19.88
CA ASP A 18 -15.96 -2.05 19.35
C ASP A 18 -15.55 -3.03 20.44
N SER A 19 -16.54 -3.60 21.16
CA SER A 19 -16.30 -4.52 22.27
C SER A 19 -15.55 -5.80 21.89
N GLY A 20 -15.44 -6.11 20.59
CA GLY A 20 -14.64 -7.22 20.07
C GLY A 20 -13.22 -6.84 19.64
N ALA A 21 -12.82 -5.57 19.78
CA ALA A 21 -11.54 -5.03 19.33
C ALA A 21 -11.24 -5.32 17.83
N ALA A 22 -12.28 -5.31 16.99
CA ALA A 22 -12.16 -5.62 15.57
C ALA A 22 -11.59 -4.44 14.77
N ILE A 23 -11.84 -3.22 15.22
CA ILE A 23 -11.38 -1.97 14.60
C ILE A 23 -10.22 -1.39 15.41
N PHE A 24 -10.36 -1.27 16.72
CA PHE A 24 -9.39 -0.70 17.65
C PHE A 24 -8.71 -1.82 18.41
N ALA A 25 -7.48 -2.16 18.00
CA ALA A 25 -6.73 -3.24 18.62
C ALA A 25 -6.42 -2.93 20.09
N SER A 26 -6.48 -3.94 20.95
CA SER A 26 -6.21 -3.78 22.39
C SER A 26 -4.83 -3.17 22.66
N THR A 27 -3.80 -3.49 21.88
CA THR A 27 -2.46 -2.90 22.04
C THR A 27 -2.45 -1.39 21.79
N GLU A 28 -3.24 -0.89 20.83
CA GLU A 28 -3.32 0.56 20.54
C GLU A 28 -4.04 1.31 21.67
N THR A 29 -5.13 0.75 22.19
CA THR A 29 -5.88 1.34 23.29
C THR A 29 -5.12 1.26 24.62
N GLN A 30 -4.36 0.19 24.87
CA GLN A 30 -3.45 0.07 26.03
C GLN A 30 -2.36 1.15 26.02
N TYR A 31 -1.69 1.34 24.89
CA TYR A 31 -0.74 2.46 24.75
C TYR A 31 -1.41 3.83 24.95
N GLY A 32 -2.64 3.96 24.45
CA GLY A 32 -3.48 5.13 24.68
C GLY A 32 -3.70 5.40 26.18
N ILE A 33 -4.01 4.36 26.97
CA ILE A 33 -4.21 4.48 28.43
C ILE A 33 -2.95 5.08 29.09
N GLU A 34 -1.77 4.51 28.85
CA GLU A 34 -0.52 4.99 29.43
C GLU A 34 -0.23 6.46 29.07
N ASN A 35 -0.50 6.84 27.82
CA ASN A 35 -0.26 8.21 27.38
C ASN A 35 -1.27 9.20 27.99
N GLU A 36 -2.55 8.84 28.02
CA GLU A 36 -3.59 9.73 28.53
C GLU A 36 -3.62 9.80 30.06
N LEU A 37 -3.10 8.80 30.78
CA LEU A 37 -2.79 8.91 32.21
C LEU A 37 -1.83 10.07 32.47
N LYS A 38 -0.79 10.25 31.64
CA LYS A 38 0.12 11.41 31.75
C LYS A 38 -0.60 12.73 31.50
N THR A 39 -1.52 12.77 30.54
CA THR A 39 -2.37 13.94 30.29
C THR A 39 -3.20 14.30 31.52
N ILE A 40 -3.94 13.33 32.07
CA ILE A 40 -4.78 13.53 33.27
C ILE A 40 -3.95 13.98 34.46
N SER A 41 -2.78 13.35 34.67
CA SER A 41 -1.86 13.67 35.77
C SER A 41 -1.44 15.14 35.82
N ARG A 42 -1.39 15.83 34.67
CA ARG A 42 -1.05 17.26 34.63
C ARG A 42 -2.14 18.16 35.22
N TYR A 43 -3.40 17.71 35.17
CA TYR A 43 -4.56 18.46 35.65
C TYR A 43 -5.00 17.99 37.04
N SER A 44 -5.05 16.68 37.24
CA SER A 44 -5.38 16.05 38.52
C SER A 44 -4.31 14.99 38.84
N PRO A 45 -3.13 15.40 39.32
CA PRO A 45 -2.14 14.43 39.79
C PRO A 45 -2.67 13.72 41.02
N GLN A 46 -2.11 12.54 41.29
CA GLN A 46 -2.26 11.96 42.61
C GLN A 46 -1.38 12.75 43.60
N ILE A 47 -1.92 12.99 44.80
CA ILE A 47 -1.13 13.56 45.90
C ILE A 47 -0.69 12.43 46.82
N ILE A 48 0.62 12.30 47.02
CA ILE A 48 1.23 11.38 47.98
C ILE A 48 1.89 12.19 49.09
N ASP A 49 1.58 11.78 50.32
CA ASP A 49 2.10 12.35 51.54
C ASP A 49 3.33 11.54 51.96
N VAL A 50 4.50 12.18 52.01
CA VAL A 50 5.76 11.55 52.44
C VAL A 50 6.32 12.32 53.62
N ILE A 51 6.66 11.59 54.68
CA ILE A 51 7.27 12.16 55.88
C ILE A 51 8.79 12.02 55.79
N TYR A 52 9.48 13.15 55.85
CA TYR A 52 10.93 13.23 55.98
C TYR A 52 11.29 13.62 57.41
N LYS A 53 12.52 13.28 57.83
CA LYS A 53 13.09 13.74 59.09
C LYS A 53 14.15 14.80 58.80
N LEU A 54 14.08 15.96 59.44
CA LEU A 54 15.18 16.92 59.44
C LEU A 54 16.32 16.37 60.29
N GLU A 55 17.53 16.56 59.79
CA GLU A 55 18.74 16.25 60.52
C GLU A 55 19.37 17.58 60.98
N SER A 56 19.43 17.72 62.29
CA SER A 56 19.87 18.91 63.00
C SER A 56 20.71 18.55 64.23
N ARG A 57 21.21 17.31 64.32
CA ARG A 57 22.08 16.86 65.41
C ARG A 57 23.34 17.71 65.44
N THR A 58 23.67 18.17 66.64
CA THR A 58 24.89 18.93 66.91
C THR A 58 25.68 18.25 68.01
N GLY A 59 26.98 18.49 68.11
CA GLY A 59 27.79 17.95 69.20
C GLY A 59 29.21 18.48 69.19
N THR A 60 30.06 17.85 69.98
CA THR A 60 31.48 18.18 70.07
C THR A 60 32.29 16.91 69.92
N ASP A 61 33.29 16.90 69.04
CA ASP A 61 34.24 15.81 68.96
C ASP A 61 35.12 15.77 70.22
N VAL A 62 35.16 14.64 70.91
CA VAL A 62 35.81 14.53 72.21
C VAL A 62 37.31 14.16 72.07
N THR A 63 37.74 13.59 70.95
CA THR A 63 39.02 12.88 70.85
C THR A 63 39.98 13.42 69.79
N GLY A 64 39.50 13.98 68.69
CA GLY A 64 40.29 14.43 67.53
C GLY A 64 40.92 13.26 66.77
N THR A 65 40.16 12.17 66.57
CA THR A 65 40.70 10.99 65.88
C THR A 65 40.65 11.22 64.37
N ALA A 66 41.79 11.04 63.70
CA ALA A 66 41.89 11.23 62.25
C ALA A 66 40.79 10.51 61.48
N SER A 67 40.11 11.23 60.59
CA SER A 67 39.01 10.73 59.76
C SER A 67 37.85 10.09 60.55
N SER A 68 37.64 10.48 61.79
CA SER A 68 36.56 9.96 62.63
C SER A 68 35.89 11.09 63.41
N LEU A 69 34.58 10.97 63.60
CA LEU A 69 33.80 11.79 64.52
C LEU A 69 33.47 10.95 65.76
N THR A 70 33.95 11.37 66.93
CA THR A 70 33.83 10.71 68.22
C THR A 70 33.10 11.60 69.23
N ASP A 71 31.82 11.36 69.45
CA ASP A 71 31.01 12.03 70.49
C ASP A 71 30.51 11.00 71.51
N SER A 72 31.32 10.77 72.54
CA SER A 72 30.96 9.90 73.67
C SER A 72 30.06 10.57 74.70
N VAL A 73 29.88 11.89 74.64
CA VAL A 73 29.04 12.66 75.57
C VAL A 73 27.58 12.51 75.19
N LYS A 74 27.24 12.78 73.92
CA LYS A 74 25.88 12.59 73.41
C LYS A 74 25.59 11.15 72.98
N ALA A 75 26.59 10.44 72.45
CA ALA A 75 26.44 9.05 71.97
C ALA A 75 25.18 8.87 71.07
N GLN A 76 25.02 9.79 70.13
CA GLN A 76 23.80 9.99 69.36
C GLN A 76 23.84 9.43 67.92
N PHE A 77 24.92 8.76 67.52
CA PHE A 77 25.06 8.21 66.17
C PHE A 77 24.27 6.91 66.02
N VAL A 78 23.77 6.68 64.81
CA VAL A 78 22.96 5.50 64.49
C VAL A 78 23.50 4.82 63.23
N ALA A 79 23.23 3.52 63.07
CA ALA A 79 23.70 2.76 61.91
C ALA A 79 23.26 3.38 60.57
N THR A 80 22.08 4.02 60.53
CA THR A 80 21.54 4.72 59.35
C THR A 80 22.27 6.02 59.02
N ASP A 81 23.25 6.45 59.82
CA ASP A 81 24.13 7.57 59.47
C ASP A 81 25.15 7.19 58.41
N ALA A 82 25.52 5.91 58.33
CA ALA A 82 26.46 5.32 57.39
C ALA A 82 25.87 5.21 55.97
N THR A 83 25.51 6.36 55.40
CA THR A 83 25.13 6.46 53.99
C THR A 83 26.21 7.24 53.28
N GLU A 84 26.57 6.85 52.06
CA GLU A 84 27.65 7.44 51.26
C GLU A 84 27.50 8.94 50.94
N GLU A 85 26.49 9.61 51.50
CA GLU A 85 26.12 10.99 51.16
C GLU A 85 25.61 11.81 52.34
N LYS A 86 25.57 11.27 53.58
CA LYS A 86 25.22 12.03 54.79
C LYS A 86 26.39 12.91 55.22
N VAL A 87 26.11 14.17 55.56
CA VAL A 87 27.14 15.20 55.65
C VAL A 87 27.38 15.62 57.10
N VAL A 88 28.66 15.71 57.48
CA VAL A 88 29.13 16.32 58.73
C VAL A 88 29.82 17.64 58.40
N TYR A 89 29.43 18.67 59.13
CA TYR A 89 30.02 20.00 59.04
C TYR A 89 30.72 20.34 60.36
N ASN A 90 32.02 20.60 60.29
CA ASN A 90 32.74 21.17 61.41
C ASN A 90 32.44 22.67 61.45
N SER A 91 31.70 23.10 62.47
CA SER A 91 31.30 24.49 62.65
C SER A 91 32.43 25.39 63.18
N THR A 92 33.53 24.80 63.65
CA THR A 92 34.74 25.50 64.15
C THR A 92 35.61 25.95 62.98
N ASP A 93 35.94 25.01 62.08
CA ASP A 93 36.87 25.22 60.97
C ASP A 93 36.20 25.42 59.60
N HIS A 94 34.87 25.30 59.55
CA HIS A 94 34.07 25.43 58.33
C HIS A 94 34.40 24.37 57.26
N THR A 95 34.78 23.16 57.69
CA THR A 95 35.11 22.02 56.83
C THR A 95 33.98 20.98 56.78
N TRP A 96 34.02 20.12 55.76
CA TRP A 96 32.93 19.21 55.42
C TRP A 96 33.45 17.80 55.14
N ALA A 97 32.75 16.79 55.64
CA ALA A 97 33.03 15.39 55.32
C ALA A 97 31.72 14.60 55.22
N VAL A 98 31.81 13.42 54.64
CA VAL A 98 30.70 12.48 54.50
C VAL A 98 30.89 11.32 55.47
N VAL A 99 29.81 10.83 56.08
CA VAL A 99 29.85 9.65 56.94
C VAL A 99 30.01 8.40 56.08
N LEU A 100 31.12 7.67 56.21
CA LEU A 100 31.37 6.44 55.45
C LEU A 100 30.84 5.20 56.17
N SER A 101 30.95 5.15 57.48
CA SER A 101 30.51 4.01 58.28
C SER A 101 30.18 4.43 59.72
N ASN A 102 29.28 3.69 60.36
CA ASN A 102 28.95 3.82 61.77
C ASN A 102 29.63 2.67 62.51
N SER A 103 30.51 2.98 63.47
CA SER A 103 31.21 1.97 64.27
C SER A 103 30.51 1.72 65.60
N SER A 104 29.91 2.76 66.18
CA SER A 104 29.11 2.67 67.40
C SER A 104 28.20 3.89 67.52
N THR A 105 27.42 3.97 68.60
CA THR A 105 26.61 5.17 68.91
C THR A 105 27.46 6.41 69.19
N SER A 106 28.76 6.26 69.42
CA SER A 106 29.68 7.37 69.70
C SER A 106 30.71 7.61 68.61
N VAL A 107 30.83 6.73 67.60
CA VAL A 107 31.88 6.85 66.58
C VAL A 107 31.34 6.64 65.17
N ASN A 108 31.52 7.66 64.32
CA ASN A 108 31.32 7.62 62.88
C ASN A 108 32.66 7.79 62.16
N THR A 109 32.91 7.02 61.10
CA THR A 109 34.07 7.23 60.21
C THR A 109 33.70 8.24 59.14
N LEU A 110 34.59 9.19 58.87
CA LEU A 110 34.39 10.28 57.91
C LEU A 110 35.25 10.08 56.65
N SER A 111 34.80 10.65 55.54
CA SER A 111 35.50 10.59 54.25
C SER A 111 36.78 11.42 54.18
N ALA A 112 36.93 12.38 55.09
CA ALA A 112 38.08 13.23 55.23
C ALA A 112 38.31 13.53 56.71
N ASP A 113 39.56 13.83 57.04
CA ASP A 113 39.92 14.31 58.36
C ASP A 113 39.54 15.79 58.49
N ILE A 114 38.50 16.06 59.28
CA ILE A 114 37.93 17.41 59.44
C ILE A 114 37.70 17.81 60.89
N MET A 115 38.08 16.98 61.87
CA MET A 115 37.81 17.21 63.29
C MET A 115 39.09 17.11 64.12
N ASP A 116 39.34 18.13 64.94
CA ASP A 116 40.25 18.08 66.09
C ASP A 116 39.46 17.89 67.41
N ALA A 117 40.20 17.60 68.49
CA ALA A 117 39.59 17.42 69.81
C ALA A 117 38.96 18.72 70.33
N ASN A 118 37.72 18.62 70.80
CA ASN A 118 36.85 19.69 71.32
C ASN A 118 36.26 20.63 70.26
N GLU A 119 36.19 20.21 69.01
CA GLU A 119 35.54 20.97 67.94
C GLU A 119 34.05 20.65 67.79
N ASN A 120 33.27 21.67 67.46
CA ASN A 120 31.82 21.53 67.32
C ASN A 120 31.43 21.08 65.92
N TYR A 121 30.46 20.17 65.83
CA TYR A 121 29.94 19.68 64.57
C TYR A 121 28.42 19.82 64.45
N GLU A 122 27.96 19.81 63.21
CA GLU A 122 26.56 19.62 62.83
C GLU A 122 26.46 18.47 61.83
N ILE A 123 25.41 17.66 61.93
CA ILE A 123 25.09 16.61 60.95
C ILE A 123 23.89 17.08 60.14
N TYR A 124 23.92 16.81 58.83
CA TYR A 124 22.81 17.09 57.93
C TYR A 124 22.40 15.84 57.13
N ASN A 125 21.21 15.91 56.53
CA ASN A 125 20.70 14.87 55.66
C ASN A 125 21.59 14.65 54.43
N LYS A 126 21.35 13.53 53.73
CA LYS A 126 22.01 13.20 52.48
C LYS A 126 22.07 14.40 51.52
N ARG A 127 23.25 14.74 51.00
CA ARG A 127 23.48 15.88 50.07
C ARG A 127 23.00 17.27 50.56
N CYS A 128 22.66 17.42 51.83
CA CYS A 128 22.22 18.69 52.42
C CYS A 128 23.40 19.47 53.01
N ARG A 129 23.25 20.79 53.08
CA ARG A 129 24.27 21.74 53.59
C ARG A 129 23.80 22.54 54.79
N ASN A 130 22.58 22.34 55.26
CA ASN A 130 22.10 22.92 56.50
C ASN A 130 20.92 22.12 57.04
N LYS A 131 20.55 22.39 58.29
CA LYS A 131 19.47 21.68 58.99
C LYS A 131 18.05 22.00 58.51
N LYS A 132 17.86 22.96 57.60
CA LYS A 132 16.55 23.28 56.98
C LYS A 132 16.30 22.50 55.69
N GLN A 133 17.29 21.71 55.25
CA GLN A 133 17.24 20.99 53.98
C GLN A 133 16.84 19.53 54.16
N ILE A 134 16.08 19.02 53.21
CA ILE A 134 15.76 17.60 53.07
C ILE A 134 16.06 17.13 51.65
N PHE A 135 16.52 15.89 51.56
CA PHE A 135 16.76 15.21 50.30
C PHE A 135 15.50 14.46 49.87
N ILE A 136 14.99 14.81 48.70
CA ILE A 136 13.77 14.27 48.11
C ILE A 136 14.02 13.45 46.83
N GLY A 137 15.26 13.37 46.35
CA GLY A 137 15.61 12.71 45.08
C GLY A 137 15.35 11.20 45.01
N ASP A 138 15.06 10.55 46.14
CA ASP A 138 14.64 9.14 46.16
C ASP A 138 13.15 8.96 45.75
N MET A 139 12.37 10.04 45.72
CA MET A 139 10.95 10.00 45.37
C MET A 139 10.76 10.49 43.92
N PRO A 140 10.19 9.68 43.01
CA PRO A 140 9.77 10.19 41.71
C PRO A 140 8.51 11.07 41.88
N PHE A 141 8.59 12.33 41.47
CA PHE A 141 7.46 13.27 41.52
C PHE A 141 7.41 14.18 40.29
N MET A 142 6.25 14.77 40.04
CA MET A 142 6.05 15.78 39.01
C MET A 142 6.35 17.18 39.54
N TRP A 143 5.80 17.51 40.72
CA TRP A 143 6.10 18.74 41.46
C TRP A 143 5.73 18.58 42.94
N ILE A 144 6.19 19.51 43.77
CA ILE A 144 5.82 19.57 45.19
C ILE A 144 4.57 20.43 45.33
N LYS A 145 3.50 19.86 45.92
CA LYS A 145 2.24 20.56 46.13
C LYS A 145 2.32 21.51 47.32
N SER A 146 2.88 21.04 48.43
CA SER A 146 3.06 21.80 49.67
C SER A 146 4.05 21.07 50.58
N VAL A 147 4.65 21.83 51.49
CA VAL A 147 5.50 21.32 52.56
C VAL A 147 4.96 21.82 53.89
N GLU A 148 4.92 20.96 54.90
CA GLU A 148 4.43 21.29 56.24
C GLU A 148 5.51 21.01 57.28
N TYR A 149 5.80 22.00 58.13
CA TYR A 149 6.76 21.89 59.23
C TYR A 149 6.48 22.89 60.38
N PRO A 150 6.23 22.45 61.63
CA PRO A 150 5.91 21.06 61.99
C PRO A 150 4.67 20.57 61.23
N ILE A 151 4.43 19.25 61.21
CA ILE A 151 3.29 18.66 60.47
C ILE A 151 1.99 19.36 60.88
N GLY A 152 1.17 19.74 59.89
CA GLY A 152 -0.03 20.56 60.09
C GLY A 152 0.19 22.07 59.92
N THR A 153 1.43 22.55 59.81
CA THR A 153 1.74 23.96 59.54
C THR A 153 2.42 24.15 58.18
N PRO A 154 1.71 24.67 57.15
CA PRO A 154 2.30 24.89 55.83
C PRO A 154 3.47 25.88 55.85
N ARG A 155 4.51 25.59 55.06
CA ARG A 155 5.70 26.40 54.88
C ARG A 155 5.97 26.69 53.42
N ASN A 156 6.62 27.82 53.16
CA ASN A 156 7.30 28.05 51.90
C ASN A 156 8.58 27.21 51.86
N PHE A 157 9.03 26.89 50.66
CA PHE A 157 10.28 26.18 50.41
C PHE A 157 10.96 26.77 49.17
N SER A 158 12.27 26.58 49.10
CA SER A 158 13.09 26.85 47.92
C SER A 158 13.69 25.53 47.42
N GLU A 159 13.60 25.30 46.12
CA GLU A 159 14.32 24.21 45.44
C GLU A 159 15.78 24.66 45.27
N ILE A 160 16.69 24.01 45.98
CA ILE A 160 18.13 24.32 45.94
C ILE A 160 18.78 23.54 44.79
N SER A 161 18.32 22.31 44.58
CA SER A 161 18.62 21.45 43.44
C SER A 161 17.39 20.58 43.14
N ASP A 162 17.44 19.79 42.06
CA ASP A 162 16.36 18.87 41.67
C ASP A 162 16.01 17.86 42.79
N ASP A 163 16.98 17.55 43.67
CA ASP A 163 16.84 16.56 44.74
C ASP A 163 16.78 17.14 46.16
N VAL A 164 16.96 18.44 46.35
CA VAL A 164 17.07 19.05 47.69
C VAL A 164 16.20 20.30 47.78
N ILE A 165 15.33 20.31 48.79
CA ILE A 165 14.54 21.49 49.14
C ILE A 165 14.96 22.06 50.49
N GLU A 166 14.90 23.37 50.60
CA GLU A 166 15.12 24.12 51.84
C GLU A 166 13.82 24.73 52.33
N LEU A 167 13.48 24.48 53.59
CA LEU A 167 12.34 25.12 54.26
C LEU A 167 12.64 26.60 54.50
N GLU A 168 11.74 27.51 54.10
CA GLU A 168 11.83 28.93 54.46
C GLU A 168 11.36 29.14 55.91
N VAL A 169 12.15 28.66 56.87
CA VAL A 169 11.94 28.84 58.32
C VAL A 169 13.18 29.42 58.99
N TYR A 170 13.02 30.07 60.14
CA TYR A 170 14.15 30.54 60.94
C TYR A 170 14.90 29.35 61.57
N ASP A 171 16.22 29.43 61.64
CA ASP A 171 17.07 28.37 62.21
C ASP A 171 16.74 28.05 63.68
N SER A 172 16.21 29.01 64.43
CA SER A 172 15.78 28.84 65.81
C SER A 172 14.52 27.99 65.97
N ILE A 173 13.78 27.75 64.88
CA ILE A 173 12.56 26.93 64.89
C ILE A 173 12.89 25.44 64.80
N ILE A 174 14.02 25.08 64.18
CA ILE A 174 14.43 23.68 64.03
C ILE A 174 15.20 23.24 65.28
N PRO A 175 14.59 22.40 66.13
CA PRO A 175 15.23 21.90 67.35
C PRO A 175 16.27 20.83 67.01
N ASP A 176 17.11 20.48 67.98
CA ASP A 176 18.09 19.39 67.86
C ASP A 176 17.37 18.04 67.63
N SER A 177 17.77 17.28 66.60
CA SER A 177 17.19 15.98 66.23
C SER A 177 17.80 14.80 67.01
N ASP A 178 18.58 15.08 68.04
CA ASP A 178 19.14 14.10 68.98
C ASP A 178 18.08 13.11 69.49
N SER A 179 18.28 11.83 69.15
CA SER A 179 17.39 10.73 69.51
C SER A 179 17.52 10.28 70.96
N THR A 180 18.50 10.79 71.72
CA THR A 180 18.73 10.45 73.13
C THR A 180 17.90 11.31 74.09
N LEU A 181 17.23 12.35 73.58
CA LEU A 181 16.37 13.23 74.38
C LEU A 181 15.16 12.48 74.95
N THR A 182 14.80 12.78 76.20
CA THR A 182 13.66 12.17 76.92
C THR A 182 12.31 12.48 76.28
N LYS A 183 12.22 13.57 75.51
CA LYS A 183 11.09 13.88 74.62
C LYS A 183 11.67 14.17 73.24
N LEU A 184 11.32 13.32 72.27
CA LEU A 184 11.72 13.52 70.88
C LEU A 184 11.11 14.83 70.36
N ASN A 185 11.96 15.67 69.77
CA ASN A 185 11.53 16.90 69.14
C ASN A 185 10.80 16.60 67.82
N ASP A 186 9.84 17.45 67.47
CA ASP A 186 9.13 17.35 66.20
C ASP A 186 10.00 17.89 65.06
N VAL A 187 10.78 16.97 64.48
CA VAL A 187 11.66 17.22 63.33
C VAL A 187 11.09 16.60 62.05
N GLN A 188 9.82 16.19 62.06
CA GLN A 188 9.18 15.59 60.90
C GLN A 188 8.64 16.65 59.96
N VAL A 189 8.93 16.48 58.67
CA VAL A 189 8.48 17.35 57.58
C VAL A 189 7.58 16.53 56.69
N LEU A 190 6.34 16.97 56.52
CA LEU A 190 5.43 16.37 55.56
C LEU A 190 5.57 17.07 54.21
N VAL A 191 6.01 16.34 53.19
CA VAL A 191 6.04 16.81 51.81
C VAL A 191 4.92 16.14 51.04
N LYS A 192 4.08 16.95 50.40
CA LYS A 192 2.98 16.48 49.55
C LYS A 192 3.44 16.52 48.11
N PHE A 193 3.76 15.37 47.53
CA PHE A 193 4.17 15.27 46.13
C PHE A 193 2.96 15.10 45.22
N ALA A 194 2.96 15.84 44.12
CA ALA A 194 2.13 15.51 42.98
C ALA A 194 2.86 14.47 42.14
N VAL A 195 2.27 13.29 42.00
CA VAL A 195 2.81 12.18 41.20
C VAL A 195 1.85 11.82 40.07
N PRO A 196 2.34 11.12 39.03
CA PRO A 196 1.46 10.64 37.97
C PRO A 196 0.37 9.71 38.50
N GLN A 197 -0.80 9.79 37.87
CA GLN A 197 -1.86 8.82 38.02
C GLN A 197 -1.42 7.48 37.43
N ILE A 198 -1.80 6.40 38.10
CA ILE A 198 -1.44 5.03 37.79
C ILE A 198 -2.70 4.16 37.76
N VAL A 199 -2.65 3.12 36.93
CA VAL A 199 -3.64 2.05 36.92
C VAL A 199 -2.86 0.75 36.98
N CYS A 200 -3.04 0.00 38.07
CA CYS A 200 -2.34 -1.24 38.28
C CYS A 200 -2.81 -2.28 37.25
N GLN A 201 -1.84 -2.88 36.55
CA GLN A 201 -2.11 -3.87 35.50
C GLN A 201 -2.20 -5.30 36.04
N LEU A 202 -1.89 -5.52 37.33
CA LEU A 202 -2.00 -6.82 37.98
C LEU A 202 -3.46 -7.31 37.96
N THR A 203 -3.65 -8.59 37.65
CA THR A 203 -4.95 -9.24 37.74
C THR A 203 -5.25 -9.67 39.18
N ASP A 204 -4.21 -10.06 39.94
CA ASP A 204 -4.27 -10.29 41.37
C ASP A 204 -3.67 -9.10 42.13
N LEU A 205 -4.49 -8.43 42.93
CA LEU A 205 -4.06 -7.28 43.72
C LEU A 205 -3.53 -7.68 45.10
N VAL A 206 -3.60 -8.97 45.46
CA VAL A 206 -3.22 -9.44 46.78
C VAL A 206 -2.01 -10.36 46.67
N GLY A 207 -0.99 -10.09 47.48
CA GLY A 207 0.15 -10.97 47.64
C GLY A 207 0.55 -11.07 49.10
N GLU A 208 1.76 -11.58 49.35
CA GLU A 208 2.32 -11.67 50.69
C GLU A 208 3.80 -11.28 50.72
N VAL A 209 4.25 -10.77 51.87
CA VAL A 209 5.68 -10.63 52.17
C VAL A 209 6.31 -12.02 52.24
N HIS A 210 7.41 -12.24 51.51
CA HIS A 210 8.08 -13.54 51.49
C HIS A 210 9.04 -13.72 52.66
N THR A 211 9.98 -12.79 52.81
CA THR A 211 10.96 -12.75 53.90
C THR A 211 10.71 -11.48 54.71
N ALA A 212 10.77 -11.58 56.03
CA ALA A 212 10.52 -10.44 56.92
C ALA A 212 11.37 -9.23 56.52
N GLY A 213 10.70 -8.11 56.24
CA GLY A 213 11.34 -6.82 56.00
C GLY A 213 11.65 -6.13 57.31
N VAL A 214 12.82 -5.48 57.40
CA VAL A 214 13.19 -4.67 58.56
C VAL A 214 12.71 -3.22 58.38
N ALA A 215 12.43 -2.53 59.48
CA ALA A 215 12.16 -1.10 59.47
C ALA A 215 13.22 -0.32 58.66
N ASP A 216 12.79 0.73 57.97
CA ASP A 216 13.54 1.55 57.01
C ASP A 216 14.01 0.83 55.72
N ALA A 217 13.75 -0.48 55.55
CA ALA A 217 14.09 -1.17 54.32
C ALA A 217 13.35 -0.58 53.11
N LYS A 218 14.07 -0.42 51.99
CA LYS A 218 13.53 0.08 50.70
C LYS A 218 13.35 -1.03 49.67
N THR A 219 13.62 -2.27 50.07
CA THR A 219 13.49 -3.46 49.23
C THR A 219 12.94 -4.59 50.08
N MET A 220 12.00 -5.37 49.53
CA MET A 220 11.53 -6.60 50.18
C MET A 220 11.21 -7.66 49.13
N GLN A 221 11.18 -8.91 49.55
CA GLN A 221 10.70 -10.01 48.71
C GLN A 221 9.19 -10.19 48.88
N ILE A 222 8.47 -10.34 47.77
CA ILE A 222 7.02 -10.61 47.74
C ILE A 222 6.72 -11.92 47.02
N LYS A 223 5.58 -12.55 47.35
CA LYS A 223 5.13 -13.84 46.79
C LYS A 223 3.60 -13.90 46.67
N SER A 224 3.11 -15.08 46.25
CA SER A 224 1.69 -15.47 46.24
C SER A 224 0.82 -14.83 45.13
N PHE A 225 1.42 -14.41 44.02
CA PHE A 225 0.70 -13.98 42.80
C PHE A 225 0.40 -15.15 41.87
N THR A 226 -0.75 -15.13 41.20
CA THR A 226 -1.25 -16.24 40.38
C THR A 226 -0.62 -16.34 39.00
N ASP A 227 -0.05 -15.26 38.46
CA ASP A 227 0.46 -15.22 37.09
C ASP A 227 1.82 -14.52 37.00
N ALA A 228 2.48 -14.68 35.85
CA ALA A 228 3.67 -13.90 35.53
C ALA A 228 3.24 -12.49 35.13
N GLU A 229 3.21 -11.58 36.11
CA GLU A 229 2.76 -10.22 35.94
C GLU A 229 3.90 -9.22 36.15
N ILE A 230 3.73 -8.00 35.68
CA ILE A 230 4.70 -6.93 35.85
C ILE A 230 4.12 -5.94 36.85
N VAL A 231 4.82 -5.77 37.97
CA VAL A 231 4.61 -4.61 38.85
C VAL A 231 5.38 -3.45 38.23
N GLU A 232 4.70 -2.36 37.91
CA GLU A 232 5.32 -1.22 37.24
C GLU A 232 5.86 -0.22 38.26
N ALA A 233 6.87 0.56 37.83
CA ALA A 233 7.32 1.68 38.64
C ALA A 233 6.16 2.70 38.79
N GLY A 234 5.90 3.12 40.02
CA GLY A 234 4.77 3.95 40.38
C GLY A 234 3.62 3.17 41.00
N ASP A 235 3.52 1.85 40.84
CA ASP A 235 2.48 1.04 41.48
C ASP A 235 2.49 1.22 42.99
N GLN A 236 1.30 1.24 43.58
CA GLN A 236 1.13 1.48 45.02
C GLN A 236 0.60 0.26 45.72
N PHE A 237 1.10 0.01 46.93
CA PHE A 237 0.60 -1.06 47.77
C PHE A 237 0.60 -0.67 49.24
N THR A 238 -0.15 -1.43 50.02
CA THR A 238 -0.19 -1.38 51.48
C THR A 238 0.22 -2.73 52.03
N ILE A 239 0.75 -2.75 53.25
CA ILE A 239 1.10 -3.97 53.97
C ILE A 239 0.15 -4.06 55.17
N GLU A 240 -0.31 -5.26 55.49
CA GLU A 240 -1.16 -5.51 56.65
C GLU A 240 -0.51 -4.96 57.94
N ASN A 241 -1.28 -4.22 58.73
CA ASN A 241 -0.83 -3.53 59.95
C ASN A 241 0.15 -2.35 59.74
N HIS A 242 0.39 -1.93 58.49
CA HIS A 242 1.06 -0.68 58.17
C HIS A 242 0.04 0.41 57.81
N VAL A 243 0.31 1.64 58.21
CA VAL A 243 -0.44 2.86 57.87
C VAL A 243 0.09 3.47 56.57
N THR A 244 1.37 3.29 56.29
CA THR A 244 2.03 3.87 55.12
C THR A 244 1.66 3.17 53.82
N THR A 245 1.37 3.96 52.78
CA THR A 245 1.28 3.47 51.39
C THR A 245 2.65 3.56 50.73
N TYR A 246 3.09 2.46 50.16
CA TYR A 246 4.38 2.35 49.50
C TYR A 246 4.21 2.49 47.99
N THR A 247 5.17 3.14 47.34
CA THR A 247 5.23 3.32 45.88
C THR A 247 6.42 2.55 45.35
N VAL A 248 6.20 1.70 44.35
CA VAL A 248 7.25 0.91 43.69
C VAL A 248 8.16 1.86 42.91
N THR A 249 9.47 1.74 43.11
CA THR A 249 10.46 2.65 42.49
C THR A 249 11.01 2.11 41.18
N THR A 250 11.04 0.79 41.02
CA THR A 250 11.53 0.11 39.81
C THR A 250 10.62 -1.05 39.49
N GLY A 251 10.23 -1.18 38.21
CA GLY A 251 9.36 -2.26 37.79
C GLY A 251 10.02 -3.63 37.96
N VAL A 252 9.23 -4.64 38.33
CA VAL A 252 9.69 -6.02 38.49
C VAL A 252 8.72 -6.99 37.81
N THR A 253 9.26 -7.97 37.11
CA THR A 253 8.49 -9.12 36.66
C THR A 253 8.36 -10.11 37.80
N LEU A 254 7.13 -10.36 38.23
CA LEU A 254 6.83 -11.38 39.21
C LEU A 254 6.96 -12.74 38.54
N ASN A 255 7.86 -13.56 39.05
CA ASN A 255 7.96 -14.95 38.61
C ASN A 255 6.95 -15.80 39.38
N TYR A 256 6.07 -16.47 38.64
CA TYR A 256 5.01 -17.35 39.15
C TYR A 256 5.44 -18.14 40.40
N GLN A 257 4.74 -17.92 41.52
CA GLN A 257 4.78 -18.71 42.76
C GLN A 257 6.12 -19.38 43.11
N THR A 258 7.25 -18.70 42.94
CA THR A 258 8.52 -19.30 43.34
C THR A 258 8.66 -19.20 44.84
N ALA A 259 9.12 -20.29 45.47
CA ALA A 259 9.44 -20.34 46.90
C ALA A 259 10.57 -19.37 47.32
N ALA A 260 11.13 -18.58 46.39
CA ALA A 260 12.20 -17.62 46.62
C ALA A 260 11.73 -16.15 46.66
N GLY A 261 10.47 -15.86 46.31
CA GLY A 261 9.94 -14.51 46.20
C GLY A 261 10.59 -13.65 45.09
N SER A 262 10.00 -12.49 44.82
CA SER A 262 10.55 -11.48 43.88
C SER A 262 10.87 -10.19 44.64
N ASN A 263 12.04 -9.59 44.40
CA ASN A 263 12.43 -8.33 45.05
C ASN A 263 11.66 -7.16 44.43
N ILE A 264 10.91 -6.43 45.23
CA ILE A 264 10.37 -5.11 44.87
C ILE A 264 11.19 -4.02 45.57
N GLY A 265 11.56 -2.99 44.81
CA GLY A 265 12.07 -1.73 45.36
C GLY A 265 10.92 -0.76 45.56
N PHE A 266 10.86 -0.08 46.70
CA PHE A 266 9.78 0.85 47.03
C PHE A 266 10.24 2.01 47.90
N TYR A 267 9.38 3.01 47.97
CA TYR A 267 9.57 4.22 48.77
C TYR A 267 8.21 4.70 49.34
N PRO A 268 8.16 5.25 50.57
CA PRO A 268 9.25 5.40 51.54
C PRO A 268 9.75 4.04 52.06
N GLY A 269 10.81 4.04 52.88
CA GLY A 269 11.24 2.84 53.58
C GLY A 269 10.15 2.33 54.54
N LEU A 270 10.20 1.05 54.91
CA LEU A 270 9.21 0.46 55.82
C LEU A 270 9.13 1.22 57.15
N GLU A 271 7.93 1.63 57.56
CA GLU A 271 7.77 2.36 58.83
C GLU A 271 7.97 1.49 60.08
N ALA A 272 7.92 0.17 59.91
CA ALA A 272 8.10 -0.86 60.94
C ALA A 272 8.57 -2.16 60.28
N ASP A 273 8.96 -3.16 61.07
CA ASP A 273 9.24 -4.50 60.53
C ASP A 273 7.96 -5.07 59.90
N ALA A 274 8.09 -5.62 58.69
CA ALA A 274 7.02 -6.30 57.97
C ALA A 274 7.21 -7.82 58.12
N PRO A 275 6.44 -8.53 58.96
CA PRO A 275 6.59 -9.96 59.15
C PRO A 275 6.49 -10.75 57.84
N GLY A 276 7.14 -11.92 57.81
CA GLY A 276 6.87 -12.89 56.74
C GLY A 276 5.38 -13.26 56.72
N ASP A 277 4.84 -13.48 55.53
CA ASP A 277 3.44 -13.80 55.25
C ASP A 277 2.44 -12.65 55.54
N SER A 278 2.91 -11.44 55.86
CA SER A 278 2.02 -10.28 55.92
C SER A 278 1.39 -10.00 54.56
N ILE A 279 0.08 -9.73 54.55
CA ILE A 279 -0.66 -9.49 53.31
C ILE A 279 -0.22 -8.16 52.70
N ILE A 280 0.03 -8.15 51.40
CA ILE A 280 0.21 -6.94 50.61
C ILE A 280 -0.98 -6.74 49.68
N CYS A 281 -1.46 -5.50 49.59
CA CYS A 281 -2.60 -5.13 48.76
C CYS A 281 -2.22 -4.00 47.82
N PHE A 282 -2.14 -4.28 46.52
CA PHE A 282 -1.93 -3.29 45.48
C PHE A 282 -3.19 -2.46 45.23
N LYS A 283 -2.98 -1.16 45.02
CA LYS A 283 -4.03 -0.21 44.70
C LYS A 283 -4.40 -0.35 43.23
N LYS A 284 -5.65 -0.75 42.99
CA LYS A 284 -6.22 -0.99 41.66
C LYS A 284 -6.02 0.17 40.67
N SER A 285 -6.32 1.39 41.11
CA SER A 285 -6.18 2.61 40.32
C SER A 285 -6.11 3.80 41.28
N SER A 286 -5.31 4.81 40.93
CA SER A 286 -5.27 6.08 41.65
C SER A 286 -6.36 7.06 41.18
N LEU A 287 -7.02 6.76 40.06
CA LEU A 287 -8.05 7.62 39.48
C LEU A 287 -9.32 7.66 40.35
N LYS A 288 -9.90 8.84 40.45
CA LYS A 288 -11.27 9.02 40.94
C LYS A 288 -12.27 8.63 39.85
N PRO A 289 -13.53 8.30 40.19
CA PRO A 289 -14.53 7.92 39.19
C PRO A 289 -14.75 8.93 38.05
N ALA A 290 -14.60 10.24 38.33
CA ALA A 290 -14.66 11.26 37.28
C ALA A 290 -13.44 11.23 36.35
N GLU A 291 -12.26 10.94 36.89
CA GLU A 291 -11.00 10.84 36.15
C GLU A 291 -10.95 9.59 35.27
N GLU A 292 -11.57 8.48 35.71
CA GLU A 292 -11.78 7.28 34.89
C GLU A 292 -12.60 7.59 33.64
N ASN A 293 -13.68 8.36 33.79
CA ASN A 293 -14.49 8.80 32.64
C ASN A 293 -13.69 9.68 31.68
N PHE A 294 -12.89 10.63 32.20
CA PHE A 294 -12.00 11.43 31.36
C PHE A 294 -10.98 10.57 30.63
N LEU A 295 -10.40 9.56 31.27
CA LEU A 295 -9.46 8.62 30.64
C LEU A 295 -10.13 7.87 29.50
N ILE A 296 -11.30 7.28 29.74
CA ILE A 296 -12.06 6.52 28.74
C ILE A 296 -12.31 7.38 27.49
N ARG A 297 -12.78 8.61 27.69
CA ARG A 297 -13.09 9.55 26.60
C ARG A 297 -11.84 10.02 25.86
N LEU A 298 -10.76 10.36 26.58
CA LEU A 298 -9.49 10.79 25.99
C LEU A 298 -8.88 9.70 25.10
N VAL A 299 -8.78 8.47 25.63
CA VAL A 299 -8.23 7.34 24.88
C VAL A 299 -9.09 7.05 23.65
N SER A 300 -10.41 7.01 23.81
CA SER A 300 -11.33 6.77 22.71
C SER A 300 -11.24 7.85 21.61
N ALA A 301 -11.21 9.13 22.01
CA ALA A 301 -11.11 10.25 21.08
C ALA A 301 -9.82 10.17 20.26
N ARG A 302 -8.67 9.89 20.90
CA ARG A 302 -7.40 9.74 20.20
C ARG A 302 -7.34 8.49 19.34
N ALA A 303 -7.89 7.38 19.79
CA ALA A 303 -7.99 6.15 18.99
C ALA A 303 -8.78 6.41 17.69
N CYS A 304 -9.92 7.11 17.75
CA CYS A 304 -10.68 7.50 16.56
C CYS A 304 -9.90 8.40 15.60
N ILE A 305 -9.14 9.38 16.12
CA ILE A 305 -8.29 10.24 15.29
C ILE A 305 -7.17 9.42 14.62
N SER A 306 -6.48 8.56 15.38
CA SER A 306 -5.42 7.69 14.88
C SER A 306 -5.94 6.78 13.76
N LYS A 307 -7.06 6.08 14.00
CA LYS A 307 -7.64 5.11 13.07
C LYS A 307 -8.09 5.73 11.75
N SER A 308 -8.50 7.00 11.76
CA SER A 308 -8.93 7.72 10.54
C SER A 308 -7.86 7.70 9.43
N THR A 309 -6.58 7.64 9.79
CA THR A 309 -5.46 7.61 8.84
C THR A 309 -5.46 6.37 7.94
N LEU A 310 -5.89 5.21 8.47
CA LEU A 310 -6.01 3.97 7.70
C LEU A 310 -7.13 4.06 6.64
N TYR A 311 -8.19 4.80 6.94
CA TYR A 311 -9.27 5.06 5.99
C TYR A 311 -8.83 6.02 4.89
N TYR A 312 -7.93 6.98 5.18
CA TYR A 312 -7.37 7.86 4.15
C TYR A 312 -6.45 7.13 3.17
N ALA A 313 -5.80 6.03 3.56
CA ALA A 313 -5.08 5.18 2.61
C ALA A 313 -5.99 4.60 1.50
N GLN A 314 -7.29 4.45 1.77
CA GLN A 314 -8.27 4.03 0.75
C GLN A 314 -8.48 5.09 -0.33
N VAL A 315 -8.34 6.38 0.01
CA VAL A 315 -8.41 7.48 -0.97
C VAL A 315 -7.26 7.39 -1.96
N ASN A 316 -6.03 7.16 -1.48
CA ASN A 316 -4.87 6.98 -2.37
C ASN A 316 -5.07 5.80 -3.31
N THR A 317 -5.63 4.70 -2.82
CA THR A 317 -5.93 3.54 -3.66
C THR A 317 -7.03 3.85 -4.68
N ALA A 318 -8.05 4.63 -4.30
CA ALA A 318 -9.09 5.08 -5.22
C ALA A 318 -8.54 6.00 -6.33
N ILE A 319 -7.57 6.88 -6.02
CA ILE A 319 -6.89 7.72 -7.01
C ILE A 319 -6.17 6.86 -8.06
N THR A 320 -5.46 5.81 -7.64
CA THR A 320 -4.83 4.86 -8.58
C THR A 320 -5.88 4.22 -9.48
N GLN A 321 -7.00 3.74 -8.93
CA GLN A 321 -8.07 3.12 -9.72
C GLN A 321 -8.74 4.09 -10.71
N CYS A 322 -8.87 5.37 -10.37
CA CYS A 322 -9.29 6.41 -11.31
C CYS A 322 -8.30 6.59 -12.47
N THR A 323 -7.00 6.49 -12.18
CA THR A 323 -5.93 6.59 -13.19
C THR A 323 -5.96 5.41 -14.15
N ASP A 324 -6.20 4.20 -13.63
CA ASP A 324 -6.36 2.98 -14.44
C ASP A 324 -7.59 3.09 -15.35
N ALA A 325 -8.72 3.58 -14.81
CA ALA A 325 -9.92 3.84 -15.60
C ALA A 325 -9.68 4.89 -16.70
N ALA A 326 -8.95 5.97 -16.41
CA ALA A 326 -8.58 6.97 -17.40
C ALA A 326 -7.70 6.41 -18.52
N THR A 327 -6.76 5.52 -18.18
CA THR A 327 -5.90 4.82 -19.14
C THR A 327 -6.75 3.93 -20.07
N ALA A 328 -7.66 3.14 -19.51
CA ALA A 328 -8.56 2.30 -20.31
C ALA A 328 -9.46 3.12 -21.25
N ILE A 329 -9.93 4.30 -20.82
CA ILE A 329 -10.66 5.25 -21.68
C ILE A 329 -9.76 5.77 -22.82
N GLY A 330 -8.49 6.06 -22.54
CA GLY A 330 -7.50 6.42 -23.55
C GLY A 330 -7.31 5.32 -24.61
N ASP A 331 -7.20 4.07 -24.18
CA ASP A 331 -7.07 2.91 -25.08
C ASP A 331 -8.31 2.74 -25.96
N ILE A 332 -9.52 2.92 -25.40
CA ILE A 332 -10.77 2.92 -26.18
C ILE A 332 -10.73 3.99 -27.27
N ALA A 333 -10.32 5.21 -26.93
CA ALA A 333 -10.23 6.30 -27.89
C ALA A 333 -9.22 5.98 -29.01
N ALA A 334 -8.09 5.35 -28.67
CA ALA A 334 -7.09 4.90 -29.63
C ALA A 334 -7.63 3.80 -30.58
N LEU A 335 -8.32 2.79 -30.04
CA LEU A 335 -8.94 1.70 -30.85
C LEU A 335 -10.02 2.24 -31.79
N ILE A 336 -10.89 3.14 -31.31
CA ILE A 336 -11.90 3.80 -32.16
C ILE A 336 -11.24 4.59 -33.27
N THR A 337 -10.17 5.34 -32.95
CA THR A 337 -9.42 6.13 -33.94
C THR A 337 -8.78 5.22 -34.98
N LEU A 338 -8.14 4.13 -34.56
CA LEU A 338 -7.55 3.14 -35.47
C LEU A 338 -8.60 2.56 -36.43
N ALA A 339 -9.77 2.16 -35.93
CA ALA A 339 -10.85 1.61 -36.76
C ALA A 339 -11.43 2.64 -37.76
N THR A 340 -11.44 3.93 -37.41
CA THR A 340 -12.20 4.96 -38.16
C THR A 340 -11.36 5.92 -39.02
N THR A 341 -10.03 5.95 -38.85
CA THR A 341 -9.18 6.92 -39.56
C THR A 341 -9.31 6.81 -41.09
N ALA A 342 -9.55 7.95 -41.74
CA ALA A 342 -10.04 8.03 -43.12
C ALA A 342 -9.13 7.45 -44.22
N SER A 343 -7.82 7.26 -43.96
CA SER A 343 -6.86 6.77 -44.95
C SER A 343 -6.20 5.42 -44.60
N THR A 344 -6.24 5.03 -43.32
CA THR A 344 -5.51 3.86 -42.81
C THR A 344 -6.36 2.97 -41.92
N GLY A 345 -7.54 3.42 -41.49
CA GLY A 345 -8.42 2.62 -40.65
C GLY A 345 -9.12 1.55 -41.44
N ASP A 346 -9.34 0.41 -40.80
CA ASP A 346 -9.92 -0.77 -41.44
C ASP A 346 -11.29 -0.49 -42.09
N ILE A 347 -12.12 0.38 -41.49
CA ILE A 347 -13.39 0.78 -42.11
C ILE A 347 -13.16 1.54 -43.42
N ALA A 348 -12.17 2.45 -43.44
CA ALA A 348 -11.84 3.23 -44.63
C ALA A 348 -11.24 2.35 -45.73
N LEU A 349 -10.32 1.43 -45.37
CA LEU A 349 -9.74 0.45 -46.29
C LEU A 349 -10.81 -0.49 -46.86
N GLY A 350 -11.73 -0.98 -46.02
CA GLY A 350 -12.86 -1.81 -46.44
C GLY A 350 -13.80 -1.11 -47.43
N ARG A 351 -14.11 0.17 -47.19
CA ARG A 351 -14.89 1.02 -48.12
C ARG A 351 -14.16 1.23 -49.45
N ALA A 352 -12.86 1.52 -49.42
CA ALA A 352 -12.05 1.71 -50.61
C ALA A 352 -11.99 0.43 -51.47
N GLN A 353 -11.79 -0.73 -50.83
CA GLN A 353 -11.77 -2.02 -51.52
C GLN A 353 -13.14 -2.38 -52.12
N THR A 354 -14.23 -2.06 -51.43
CA THR A 354 -15.59 -2.24 -51.97
C THR A 354 -15.82 -1.36 -53.21
N ALA A 355 -15.33 -0.12 -53.19
CA ALA A 355 -15.41 0.79 -54.35
C ALA A 355 -14.58 0.27 -55.54
N LEU A 356 -13.39 -0.28 -55.31
CA LEU A 356 -12.58 -0.95 -56.33
C LEU A 356 -13.30 -2.19 -56.89
N GLY A 357 -13.91 -3.01 -56.03
CA GLY A 357 -14.76 -4.13 -56.43
C GLY A 357 -15.93 -3.70 -57.31
N ALA A 358 -16.66 -2.65 -56.94
CA ALA A 358 -17.76 -2.10 -57.73
C ALA A 358 -17.29 -1.54 -59.09
N THR A 359 -16.12 -0.89 -59.13
CA THR A 359 -15.50 -0.42 -60.37
C THR A 359 -15.13 -1.60 -61.27
N ALA A 360 -14.56 -2.67 -60.72
CA ALA A 360 -14.26 -3.89 -61.45
C ALA A 360 -15.53 -4.58 -61.97
N VAL A 361 -16.63 -4.62 -61.19
CA VAL A 361 -17.94 -5.12 -61.66
C VAL A 361 -18.48 -4.28 -62.82
N THR A 362 -18.34 -2.96 -62.75
CA THR A 362 -18.73 -2.07 -63.86
C THR A 362 -17.89 -2.33 -65.10
N ALA A 363 -16.58 -2.57 -64.95
CA ALA A 363 -15.70 -2.95 -66.04
C ALA A 363 -16.06 -4.32 -66.63
N ILE A 364 -16.41 -5.30 -65.79
CA ILE A 364 -16.94 -6.60 -66.23
C ILE A 364 -18.20 -6.40 -67.05
N ALA A 365 -19.16 -5.59 -66.59
CA ALA A 365 -20.38 -5.31 -67.35
C ALA A 365 -20.08 -4.69 -68.73
N ALA A 366 -19.12 -3.76 -68.81
CA ALA A 366 -18.68 -3.19 -70.08
C ALA A 366 -17.97 -4.21 -70.99
N ILE A 367 -17.16 -5.11 -70.43
CA ILE A 367 -16.52 -6.20 -71.19
C ILE A 367 -17.54 -7.24 -71.63
N ILE A 368 -18.53 -7.57 -70.79
CA ILE A 368 -19.64 -8.47 -71.16
C ILE A 368 -20.40 -7.86 -72.33
N ALA A 369 -20.74 -6.57 -72.31
CA ALA A 369 -21.39 -5.92 -73.44
C ALA A 369 -20.54 -5.97 -74.73
N LYS A 370 -19.20 -5.82 -74.61
CA LYS A 370 -18.28 -6.02 -75.73
C LYS A 370 -18.21 -7.47 -76.19
N ALA A 371 -18.18 -8.44 -75.27
CA ALA A 371 -18.16 -9.86 -75.57
C ALA A 371 -19.48 -10.33 -76.18
N GLU A 372 -20.62 -9.77 -75.78
CA GLU A 372 -21.93 -9.93 -76.43
C GLU A 372 -21.89 -9.34 -77.85
N ALA A 373 -21.34 -8.14 -78.03
CA ALA A 373 -21.14 -7.57 -79.36
C ALA A 373 -20.19 -8.41 -80.23
N ALA A 374 -19.13 -9.00 -79.67
CA ALA A 374 -18.19 -9.90 -80.36
C ALA A 374 -18.79 -11.28 -80.65
N THR A 375 -19.59 -11.84 -79.75
CA THR A 375 -20.32 -13.10 -79.97
C THR A 375 -21.47 -12.92 -80.96
N THR A 376 -22.05 -11.73 -81.07
CA THR A 376 -23.06 -11.43 -82.08
C THR A 376 -22.44 -10.98 -83.42
N GLY A 377 -21.29 -10.33 -83.37
CA GLY A 377 -20.54 -9.80 -84.51
C GLY A 377 -19.46 -10.75 -85.00
N ASP A 378 -18.34 -10.87 -84.28
CA ASP A 378 -17.17 -11.67 -84.69
C ASP A 378 -17.46 -13.17 -84.86
N ILE A 379 -18.27 -13.78 -83.98
CA ILE A 379 -18.70 -15.18 -84.19
C ILE A 379 -19.62 -15.29 -85.42
N ALA A 380 -20.51 -14.32 -85.64
CA ALA A 380 -21.36 -14.31 -86.82
C ALA A 380 -20.54 -14.10 -88.10
N LEU A 381 -19.54 -13.21 -88.07
CA LEU A 381 -18.56 -13.01 -89.13
C LEU A 381 -17.77 -14.29 -89.38
N GLY A 382 -17.24 -14.94 -88.33
CA GLY A 382 -16.54 -16.23 -88.46
C GLY A 382 -17.42 -17.33 -89.06
N ARG A 383 -18.70 -17.40 -88.69
CA ARG A 383 -19.67 -18.30 -89.34
C ARG A 383 -19.91 -17.93 -90.80
N ALA A 384 -20.00 -16.64 -91.12
CA ALA A 384 -20.17 -16.17 -92.49
C ALA A 384 -18.93 -16.51 -93.36
N GLU A 385 -17.72 -16.35 -92.84
CA GLU A 385 -16.49 -16.76 -93.54
C GLU A 385 -16.44 -18.29 -93.73
N ILE A 386 -16.88 -19.10 -92.76
CA ILE A 386 -17.00 -20.56 -92.97
C ILE A 386 -17.98 -20.88 -94.10
N VAL A 387 -19.10 -20.15 -94.21
CA VAL A 387 -20.07 -20.34 -95.30
C VAL A 387 -19.43 -19.98 -96.64
N LYS A 388 -18.71 -18.86 -96.76
CA LYS A 388 -17.96 -18.51 -97.99
C LYS A 388 -16.92 -19.56 -98.34
N ALA A 389 -16.19 -20.06 -97.34
CA ALA A 389 -15.22 -21.14 -97.53
C ALA A 389 -15.88 -22.39 -98.12
N LEU A 390 -17.09 -22.74 -97.63
CA LEU A 390 -17.88 -23.86 -98.14
C LEU A 390 -18.36 -23.60 -99.58
N ASP A 391 -18.83 -22.41 -99.89
CA ASP A 391 -19.23 -22.01 -101.25
C ASP A 391 -18.06 -22.07 -102.23
N ALA A 392 -16.87 -21.61 -101.81
CA ALA A 392 -15.64 -21.73 -102.57
C ALA A 392 -15.22 -23.19 -102.79
N ILE A 393 -15.38 -24.08 -101.79
CA ILE A 393 -15.17 -25.53 -101.98
C ILE A 393 -16.13 -26.08 -103.04
N ILE A 394 -17.41 -25.70 -102.99
CA ILE A 394 -18.42 -26.15 -103.95
C ILE A 394 -18.05 -25.69 -105.37
N LEU A 395 -17.63 -24.43 -105.53
CA LEU A 395 -17.16 -23.88 -106.81
C LEU A 395 -15.87 -24.57 -107.29
N ALA A 396 -14.90 -24.81 -106.40
CA ALA A 396 -13.68 -25.55 -106.71
C ALA A 396 -14.03 -26.95 -107.24
N ASN A 397 -14.93 -27.65 -106.56
CA ASN A 397 -15.39 -28.97 -106.97
C ASN A 397 -16.07 -28.92 -108.34
N ALA A 398 -16.92 -27.92 -108.59
CA ALA A 398 -17.56 -27.73 -109.89
C ALA A 398 -16.55 -27.46 -111.02
N GLU A 399 -15.47 -26.72 -110.76
CA GLU A 399 -14.39 -26.52 -111.76
C GLU A 399 -13.59 -27.80 -112.00
N PHE A 400 -13.27 -28.57 -110.95
CA PHE A 400 -12.60 -29.86 -111.11
C PHE A 400 -13.47 -30.89 -111.84
N ASP A 401 -14.78 -30.91 -111.59
CA ASP A 401 -15.72 -31.81 -112.26
C ASP A 401 -15.72 -31.58 -113.78
N LYS A 402 -15.60 -30.33 -114.25
CA LYS A 402 -15.49 -30.00 -115.69
C LYS A 402 -14.29 -30.67 -116.36
N ILE A 403 -13.22 -30.97 -115.62
CA ILE A 403 -12.04 -31.67 -116.14
C ILE A 403 -12.37 -33.15 -116.42
N VAL A 404 -13.11 -33.79 -115.51
CA VAL A 404 -13.22 -35.25 -115.39
C VAL A 404 -14.46 -35.83 -116.10
N VAL A 405 -15.39 -35.02 -116.62
CA VAL A 405 -16.63 -35.53 -117.24
C VAL A 405 -16.34 -36.56 -118.35
N ALA A 406 -16.72 -37.82 -118.10
CA ALA A 406 -16.22 -39.03 -118.79
C ALA A 406 -16.52 -39.13 -120.30
N SER A 407 -17.28 -38.21 -120.90
CA SER A 407 -17.61 -38.19 -122.34
C SER A 407 -17.50 -36.82 -123.01
N THR A 408 -17.36 -35.73 -122.24
CA THR A 408 -17.40 -34.34 -122.74
C THR A 408 -16.40 -33.42 -122.05
N GLY A 409 -15.74 -33.88 -121.00
CA GLY A 409 -14.70 -33.13 -120.29
C GLY A 409 -13.48 -32.92 -121.19
N PRO A 410 -12.75 -31.80 -121.09
CA PRO A 410 -11.64 -31.52 -121.98
C PRO A 410 -10.54 -32.59 -121.88
N MET A 411 -10.29 -33.22 -120.72
CA MET A 411 -9.36 -34.36 -120.65
C MET A 411 -9.84 -35.58 -121.43
N ALA A 412 -11.13 -35.90 -121.35
CA ALA A 412 -11.73 -37.00 -122.12
C ALA A 412 -11.69 -36.69 -123.63
N LEU A 413 -12.04 -35.46 -124.03
CA LEU A 413 -11.96 -35.00 -125.43
C LEU A 413 -10.53 -34.93 -125.95
N ALA A 414 -9.56 -34.56 -125.10
CA ALA A 414 -8.13 -34.57 -125.41
C ALA A 414 -7.65 -36.01 -125.64
N ALA A 415 -8.03 -36.95 -124.76
CA ALA A 415 -7.70 -38.36 -124.90
C ALA A 415 -8.30 -38.95 -126.18
N SER A 416 -9.57 -38.66 -126.49
CA SER A 416 -10.21 -39.08 -127.74
C SER A 416 -9.55 -38.46 -128.98
N SER A 417 -9.23 -37.16 -128.94
CA SER A 417 -8.55 -36.48 -130.06
C SER A 417 -7.14 -37.03 -130.30
N LEU A 418 -6.40 -37.33 -129.23
CA LEU A 418 -5.08 -37.95 -129.30
C LEU A 418 -5.16 -39.38 -129.86
N ALA A 419 -6.15 -40.18 -129.42
CA ALA A 419 -6.40 -41.52 -129.94
C ALA A 419 -6.75 -41.49 -131.45
N SER A 420 -7.59 -40.54 -131.89
CA SER A 420 -7.90 -40.33 -133.31
C SER A 420 -6.69 -39.85 -134.11
N GLY A 421 -5.88 -38.93 -133.57
CA GLY A 421 -4.65 -38.46 -134.20
C GLY A 421 -3.60 -39.56 -134.36
N LEU A 422 -3.46 -40.45 -133.37
CA LEU A 422 -2.49 -41.56 -133.40
C LEU A 422 -2.76 -42.55 -134.54
N LEU A 423 -4.03 -42.79 -134.89
CA LEU A 423 -4.42 -43.62 -136.03
C LEU A 423 -3.96 -43.03 -137.37
N LEU A 424 -3.90 -41.70 -137.48
CA LEU A 424 -3.50 -40.98 -138.69
C LEU A 424 -1.98 -40.88 -138.85
N VAL A 425 -1.22 -40.82 -137.76
CA VAL A 425 0.27 -40.80 -137.80
C VAL A 425 0.86 -42.13 -138.31
N ASN A 426 0.12 -43.24 -138.15
CA ASN A 426 0.55 -44.59 -138.54
C ASN A 426 0.15 -45.00 -139.99
N THR A 427 -0.36 -44.08 -140.82
CA THR A 427 -0.75 -44.35 -142.22
C THR A 427 0.06 -43.49 -143.21
N ILE A 428 0.39 -44.07 -144.38
CA ILE A 428 1.20 -43.44 -145.45
C ILE A 428 0.55 -42.12 -145.91
N PRO A 429 1.31 -41.02 -146.12
CA PRO A 429 0.75 -39.67 -146.06
C PRO A 429 -0.05 -39.30 -147.31
N VAL A 430 -1.34 -39.05 -147.14
CA VAL A 430 -2.20 -38.33 -148.08
C VAL A 430 -3.02 -37.30 -147.30
N GLY A 431 -2.42 -36.13 -147.08
CA GLY A 431 -3.07 -34.83 -146.81
C GLY A 431 -3.94 -34.67 -145.55
N GLY A 432 -3.37 -34.02 -144.52
CA GLY A 432 -4.08 -33.19 -143.50
C GLY A 432 -4.89 -33.93 -142.43
N GLY A 433 -4.72 -33.58 -141.15
CA GLY A 433 -5.54 -34.13 -140.04
C GLY A 433 -4.83 -34.29 -138.70
N ALA A 434 -3.62 -34.88 -138.68
CA ALA A 434 -2.94 -35.24 -137.43
C ALA A 434 -2.54 -34.01 -136.57
N ALA A 435 -2.06 -32.94 -137.21
CA ALA A 435 -1.71 -31.70 -136.53
C ALA A 435 -2.94 -31.00 -135.92
N GLU A 436 -4.10 -31.09 -136.58
CA GLU A 436 -5.36 -30.52 -136.09
C GLU A 436 -5.88 -31.29 -134.86
N HIS A 437 -5.81 -32.63 -134.87
CA HIS A 437 -6.16 -33.45 -133.71
C HIS A 437 -5.21 -33.26 -132.51
N MET A 438 -3.91 -33.12 -132.74
CA MET A 438 -2.95 -32.80 -131.67
C MET A 438 -3.13 -31.37 -131.16
N GLY A 439 -3.41 -30.39 -132.03
CA GLY A 439 -3.75 -29.03 -131.66
C GLY A 439 -5.02 -28.97 -130.81
N GLN A 440 -6.04 -29.75 -131.17
CA GLN A 440 -7.26 -29.88 -130.38
C GLN A 440 -7.00 -30.55 -129.02
N ALA A 441 -6.18 -31.60 -128.96
CA ALA A 441 -5.79 -32.23 -127.70
C ALA A 441 -5.02 -31.26 -126.79
N ALA A 442 -4.07 -30.49 -127.34
CA ALA A 442 -3.33 -29.47 -126.60
C ALA A 442 -4.26 -28.35 -126.09
N SER A 443 -5.20 -27.88 -126.93
CA SER A 443 -6.23 -26.91 -126.54
C SER A 443 -7.10 -27.42 -125.38
N ASN A 444 -7.51 -28.68 -125.44
CA ASN A 444 -8.34 -29.31 -124.42
C ASN A 444 -7.57 -29.57 -123.11
N VAL A 445 -6.28 -29.92 -123.18
CA VAL A 445 -5.39 -29.98 -122.00
C VAL A 445 -5.20 -28.58 -121.40
N GLY A 446 -5.01 -27.54 -122.23
CA GLY A 446 -4.94 -26.15 -121.78
C GLY A 446 -6.23 -25.70 -121.07
N ALA A 447 -7.40 -26.08 -121.58
CA ALA A 447 -8.68 -25.84 -120.91
C ALA A 447 -8.77 -26.57 -119.55
N SER A 448 -8.28 -27.82 -119.47
CA SER A 448 -8.21 -28.58 -118.21
C SER A 448 -7.29 -27.93 -117.18
N GLN A 449 -6.13 -27.42 -117.62
CA GLN A 449 -5.22 -26.66 -116.77
C GLN A 449 -5.86 -25.37 -116.27
N GLY A 450 -6.62 -24.67 -117.11
CA GLY A 450 -7.39 -23.48 -116.72
C GLY A 450 -8.45 -23.76 -115.64
N TYR A 451 -9.20 -24.87 -115.78
CA TYR A 451 -10.14 -25.31 -114.75
C TYR A 451 -9.44 -25.76 -113.46
N ALA A 452 -8.30 -26.46 -113.56
CA ALA A 452 -7.53 -26.87 -112.40
C ALA A 452 -6.95 -25.68 -111.63
N LEU A 453 -6.45 -24.66 -112.35
CA LEU A 453 -5.99 -23.39 -111.78
C LEU A 453 -7.14 -22.64 -111.09
N SER A 454 -8.32 -22.61 -111.71
CA SER A 454 -9.51 -21.99 -111.12
C SER A 454 -9.96 -22.71 -109.85
N GLY A 455 -9.96 -24.05 -109.84
CA GLY A 455 -10.24 -24.85 -108.65
C GLY A 455 -9.21 -24.64 -107.53
N GLN A 456 -7.92 -24.48 -107.87
CA GLN A 456 -6.88 -24.14 -106.89
C GLN A 456 -7.07 -22.74 -106.31
N ILE A 457 -7.48 -21.75 -107.11
CA ILE A 457 -7.79 -20.39 -106.63
C ILE A 457 -8.92 -20.44 -105.61
N TYR A 458 -10.00 -21.17 -105.89
CA TYR A 458 -11.09 -21.33 -104.94
C TYR A 458 -10.67 -22.05 -103.65
N LEU A 459 -9.79 -23.06 -103.71
CA LEU A 459 -9.25 -23.69 -102.50
C LEU A 459 -8.34 -22.75 -101.69
N GLN A 460 -7.62 -21.83 -102.34
CA GLN A 460 -6.86 -20.77 -101.65
C GLN A 460 -7.80 -19.77 -100.96
N GLU A 461 -8.91 -19.41 -101.61
CA GLU A 461 -9.98 -18.59 -101.04
C GLU A 461 -10.59 -19.26 -99.79
N THR A 462 -10.95 -20.54 -99.87
CA THR A 462 -11.37 -21.35 -98.71
C THR A 462 -10.36 -21.28 -97.55
N SER A 463 -9.07 -21.40 -97.86
CA SER A 463 -8.03 -21.33 -96.82
C SER A 463 -7.95 -19.94 -96.18
N ALA A 464 -8.09 -18.87 -96.98
CA ALA A 464 -8.12 -17.49 -96.47
C ALA A 464 -9.33 -17.26 -95.56
N ASP A 465 -10.51 -17.71 -95.98
CA ASP A 465 -11.75 -17.56 -95.22
C ASP A 465 -11.73 -18.34 -93.89
N LEU A 466 -11.20 -19.58 -93.89
CA LEU A 466 -11.02 -20.34 -92.66
C LEU A 466 -10.01 -19.69 -91.69
N ASN A 467 -8.94 -19.08 -92.21
CA ASN A 467 -7.98 -18.33 -91.40
C ASN A 467 -8.63 -17.07 -90.79
N ALA A 468 -9.49 -16.38 -91.53
CA ALA A 468 -10.26 -15.24 -91.03
C ALA A 468 -11.24 -15.68 -89.94
N ALA A 469 -11.97 -16.78 -90.13
CA ALA A 469 -12.85 -17.35 -89.12
C ALA A 469 -12.11 -17.71 -87.82
N ALA A 470 -10.94 -18.36 -87.94
CA ALA A 470 -10.10 -18.69 -86.79
C ALA A 470 -9.60 -17.44 -86.05
N SER A 471 -9.26 -16.37 -86.78
CA SER A 471 -8.89 -15.08 -86.19
C SER A 471 -10.02 -14.47 -85.38
N ASN A 472 -11.24 -14.46 -85.92
CA ASN A 472 -12.43 -13.91 -85.24
C ASN A 472 -12.77 -14.69 -83.96
N PHE A 473 -12.69 -16.03 -83.99
CA PHE A 473 -12.91 -16.83 -82.79
C PHE A 473 -11.86 -16.60 -81.70
N ARG A 474 -10.59 -16.41 -82.06
CA ARG A 474 -9.52 -16.08 -81.10
C ARG A 474 -9.76 -14.73 -80.44
N ALA A 475 -10.20 -13.72 -81.20
CA ALA A 475 -10.54 -12.41 -80.66
C ALA A 475 -11.66 -12.50 -79.61
N ALA A 476 -12.75 -13.22 -79.92
CA ALA A 476 -13.84 -13.45 -78.98
C ALA A 476 -13.39 -14.19 -77.69
N SER A 477 -12.50 -15.18 -77.83
CA SER A 477 -11.94 -15.91 -76.68
C SER A 477 -11.11 -14.99 -75.76
N LEU A 478 -10.32 -14.07 -76.34
CA LEU A 478 -9.47 -13.16 -75.58
C LEU A 478 -10.28 -12.16 -74.73
N GLU A 479 -11.40 -11.66 -75.27
CA GLU A 479 -12.33 -10.78 -74.54
C GLU A 479 -12.96 -11.52 -73.34
N LEU A 480 -13.32 -12.80 -73.51
CA LEU A 480 -13.86 -13.63 -72.42
C LEU A 480 -12.82 -13.86 -71.31
N ASP A 481 -11.57 -14.18 -71.67
CA ASP A 481 -10.48 -14.36 -70.71
C ASP A 481 -10.21 -13.07 -69.91
N THR A 482 -10.27 -11.92 -70.58
CA THR A 482 -10.12 -10.60 -69.95
C THR A 482 -11.26 -10.34 -68.95
N SER A 483 -12.49 -10.69 -69.29
CA SER A 483 -13.63 -10.64 -68.37
C SER A 483 -13.42 -11.52 -67.13
N GLY A 484 -12.96 -12.75 -67.33
CA GLY A 484 -12.66 -13.69 -66.24
C GLY A 484 -11.53 -13.21 -65.32
N ALA A 485 -10.52 -12.52 -65.86
CA ALA A 485 -9.48 -11.88 -65.05
C ALA A 485 -10.05 -10.76 -64.17
N LYS A 486 -10.93 -9.90 -64.72
CA LYS A 486 -11.59 -8.82 -63.95
C LYS A 486 -12.56 -9.34 -62.89
N ALA A 487 -13.25 -10.45 -63.16
CA ALA A 487 -14.07 -11.13 -62.15
C ALA A 487 -13.26 -11.61 -60.94
N ARG A 488 -12.07 -12.18 -61.18
CA ARG A 488 -11.17 -12.59 -60.09
C ARG A 488 -10.63 -11.40 -59.30
N GLU A 489 -10.32 -10.29 -59.96
CA GLU A 489 -9.91 -9.04 -59.30
C GLU A 489 -11.04 -8.49 -58.39
N ALA A 490 -12.27 -8.44 -58.89
CA ALA A 490 -13.43 -8.01 -58.10
C ALA A 490 -13.63 -8.90 -56.85
N ALA A 491 -13.56 -10.21 -57.02
CA ALA A 491 -13.69 -11.17 -55.92
C ALA A 491 -12.59 -10.99 -54.86
N ALA A 492 -11.34 -10.77 -55.27
CA ALA A 492 -10.24 -10.48 -54.35
C ALA A 492 -10.48 -9.18 -53.57
N ASN A 493 -10.93 -8.12 -54.23
CA ASN A 493 -11.23 -6.83 -53.58
C ASN A 493 -12.35 -6.96 -52.53
N PHE A 494 -13.43 -7.69 -52.83
CA PHE A 494 -14.50 -7.95 -51.85
C PHE A 494 -14.05 -8.82 -50.67
N SER A 495 -13.18 -9.82 -50.92
CA SER A 495 -12.58 -10.64 -49.86
C SER A 495 -11.72 -9.78 -48.92
N ASN A 496 -10.88 -8.91 -49.45
CA ASN A 496 -10.09 -7.96 -48.68
C ASN A 496 -10.98 -7.00 -47.86
N ALA A 497 -12.04 -6.46 -48.46
CA ALA A 497 -12.99 -5.60 -47.75
C ALA A 497 -13.63 -6.30 -46.54
N THR A 498 -14.00 -7.57 -46.71
CA THR A 498 -14.53 -8.41 -45.62
C THR A 498 -13.51 -8.60 -44.50
N SER A 499 -12.25 -8.83 -44.85
CA SER A 499 -11.15 -8.95 -43.87
C SER A 499 -11.02 -7.68 -43.02
N HIS A 500 -11.03 -6.51 -43.65
CA HIS A 500 -10.94 -5.23 -42.93
C HIS A 500 -12.15 -5.00 -42.00
N PHE A 501 -13.38 -5.26 -42.45
CA PHE A 501 -14.55 -5.13 -41.57
C PHE A 501 -14.53 -6.09 -40.37
N ASN A 502 -13.98 -7.29 -40.54
CA ASN A 502 -13.77 -8.23 -39.42
C ASN A 502 -12.74 -7.72 -38.42
N ALA A 503 -11.63 -7.12 -38.88
CA ALA A 503 -10.62 -6.51 -38.02
C ALA A 503 -11.21 -5.34 -37.21
N ALA A 504 -11.93 -4.42 -37.86
CA ALA A 504 -12.63 -3.32 -37.16
C ALA A 504 -13.64 -3.84 -36.13
N THR A 505 -14.33 -4.95 -36.41
CA THR A 505 -15.24 -5.59 -35.45
C THR A 505 -14.50 -6.14 -34.23
N ALA A 506 -13.31 -6.70 -34.41
CA ALA A 506 -12.47 -7.17 -33.31
C ALA A 506 -12.01 -6.01 -32.43
N ASP A 507 -11.57 -4.90 -33.03
CA ASP A 507 -11.16 -3.70 -32.30
C ASP A 507 -12.31 -3.11 -31.46
N PHE A 508 -13.53 -3.05 -32.01
CA PHE A 508 -14.69 -2.60 -31.24
C PHE A 508 -15.05 -3.54 -30.07
N LYS A 509 -14.85 -4.85 -30.22
CA LYS A 509 -15.03 -5.80 -29.09
C LYS A 509 -14.00 -5.56 -27.99
N ALA A 510 -12.74 -5.39 -28.35
CA ALA A 510 -11.66 -5.06 -27.39
C ALA A 510 -11.93 -3.73 -26.67
N ALA A 511 -12.43 -2.71 -27.38
CA ALA A 511 -12.87 -1.46 -26.78
C ALA A 511 -14.04 -1.66 -25.78
N GLY A 512 -14.97 -2.56 -26.10
CA GLY A 512 -16.06 -2.94 -25.19
C GLY A 512 -15.56 -3.61 -23.91
N GLU A 513 -14.56 -4.49 -23.99
CA GLU A 513 -13.92 -5.11 -22.82
C GLU A 513 -13.22 -4.06 -21.94
N LYS A 514 -12.50 -3.13 -22.56
CA LYS A 514 -11.89 -2.00 -21.84
C LYS A 514 -12.90 -1.08 -21.16
N ALA A 515 -14.07 -0.90 -21.76
CA ALA A 515 -15.14 -0.12 -21.14
C ALA A 515 -15.69 -0.81 -19.87
N ASN A 516 -15.81 -2.14 -19.91
CA ASN A 516 -16.22 -2.91 -18.73
C ASN A 516 -15.17 -2.85 -17.60
N GLU A 517 -13.88 -2.88 -17.94
CA GLU A 517 -12.77 -2.69 -16.99
C GLU A 517 -12.86 -1.31 -16.31
N ALA A 518 -13.03 -0.24 -17.10
CA ALA A 518 -13.20 1.11 -16.57
C ALA A 518 -14.41 1.23 -15.64
N ILE A 519 -15.56 0.63 -16.00
CA ILE A 519 -16.77 0.61 -15.16
C ILE A 519 -16.50 -0.12 -13.83
N ALA A 520 -15.81 -1.26 -13.86
CA ALA A 520 -15.47 -2.02 -12.65
C ALA A 520 -14.56 -1.20 -11.71
N ASN A 521 -13.55 -0.53 -12.26
CA ASN A 521 -12.65 0.34 -11.50
C ASN A 521 -13.41 1.52 -10.87
N LEU A 522 -14.32 2.17 -11.60
CA LEU A 522 -15.14 3.26 -11.05
C LEU A 522 -16.09 2.80 -9.94
N ARG A 523 -16.62 1.57 -10.02
CA ARG A 523 -17.42 0.98 -8.93
C ARG A 523 -16.59 0.75 -7.67
N LEU A 524 -15.33 0.30 -7.82
CA LEU A 524 -14.41 0.14 -6.69
C LEU A 524 -14.07 1.49 -6.05
N VAL A 525 -13.84 2.53 -6.86
CA VAL A 525 -13.64 3.91 -6.38
C VAL A 525 -14.81 4.35 -5.50
N ALA A 526 -16.05 4.17 -5.95
CA ALA A 526 -17.24 4.55 -5.18
C ALA A 526 -17.29 3.82 -3.82
N SER A 527 -17.02 2.51 -3.81
CA SER A 527 -16.96 1.72 -2.57
C SER A 527 -15.85 2.21 -1.62
N ARG A 528 -14.65 2.50 -2.12
CA ARG A 528 -13.53 3.01 -1.31
C ARG A 528 -13.80 4.40 -0.76
N LEU A 529 -14.42 5.29 -1.53
CA LEU A 529 -14.82 6.61 -1.06
C LEU A 529 -15.87 6.53 0.05
N GLN A 530 -16.83 5.61 -0.05
CA GLN A 530 -17.79 5.35 1.01
C GLN A 530 -17.09 4.89 2.31
N VAL A 531 -16.09 4.03 2.21
CA VAL A 531 -15.27 3.60 3.36
C VAL A 531 -14.47 4.78 3.95
N SER A 532 -13.89 5.64 3.11
CA SER A 532 -13.17 6.84 3.56
C SER A 532 -14.07 7.85 4.28
N GLN A 533 -15.35 7.95 3.91
CA GLN A 533 -16.31 8.79 4.64
C GLN A 533 -16.51 8.31 6.08
N GLY A 534 -16.41 6.99 6.33
CA GLY A 534 -16.38 6.44 7.68
C GLY A 534 -15.18 6.97 8.49
N GLY A 535 -13.99 6.99 7.88
CA GLY A 535 -12.78 7.58 8.47
C GLY A 535 -12.93 9.04 8.87
N LEU A 536 -13.51 9.87 7.98
CA LEU A 536 -13.77 11.29 8.26
C LEU A 536 -14.72 11.48 9.45
N ARG A 537 -15.73 10.61 9.59
CA ARG A 537 -16.66 10.65 10.73
C ARG A 537 -15.94 10.34 12.04
N TYR A 538 -15.05 9.33 12.06
CA TYR A 538 -14.23 9.03 13.23
C TYR A 538 -13.32 10.21 13.61
N GLU A 539 -12.63 10.81 12.64
CA GLU A 539 -11.76 11.96 12.93
C GLU A 539 -12.57 13.14 13.47
N THR A 540 -13.70 13.47 12.83
CA THR A 540 -14.54 14.60 13.24
C THR A 540 -15.07 14.42 14.65
N TRP A 541 -15.59 13.22 14.95
CA TRP A 541 -16.06 12.89 16.29
C TRP A 541 -14.91 12.92 17.29
N GLY A 542 -13.79 12.26 17.02
CA GLY A 542 -12.64 12.20 17.92
C GLY A 542 -12.05 13.58 18.22
N ARG A 543 -11.96 14.48 17.24
CA ARG A 543 -11.50 15.87 17.47
C ARG A 543 -12.47 16.68 18.32
N THR A 544 -13.78 16.50 18.09
CA THR A 544 -14.82 17.18 18.86
C THR A 544 -14.79 16.72 20.30
N GLU A 545 -14.75 15.40 20.51
CA GLU A 545 -14.70 14.78 21.83
C GLU A 545 -13.42 15.15 22.59
N LEU A 546 -12.26 15.12 21.91
CA LEU A 546 -10.98 15.52 22.49
C LEU A 546 -11.00 16.98 22.98
N ALA A 547 -11.50 17.90 22.15
CA ALA A 547 -11.59 19.31 22.53
C ALA A 547 -12.53 19.52 23.72
N GLN A 548 -13.66 18.80 23.75
CA GLN A 548 -14.61 18.85 24.85
C GLN A 548 -14.00 18.31 26.15
N VAL A 549 -13.44 17.10 26.13
CA VAL A 549 -12.89 16.45 27.33
C VAL A 549 -11.68 17.21 27.88
N GLU A 550 -10.82 17.80 27.03
CA GLU A 550 -9.70 18.64 27.47
C GLU A 550 -10.18 19.96 28.12
N SER A 551 -11.32 20.50 27.68
CA SER A 551 -11.93 21.69 28.29
C SER A 551 -12.53 21.36 29.65
N GLU A 552 -13.25 20.23 29.75
CA GLU A 552 -13.81 19.74 31.01
C GLU A 552 -12.70 19.41 32.02
N LEU A 553 -11.63 18.75 31.59
CA LEU A 553 -10.48 18.39 32.42
C LEU A 553 -9.73 19.63 32.95
N ARG A 554 -9.58 20.67 32.12
CA ARG A 554 -9.04 21.98 32.55
C ARG A 554 -9.88 22.61 33.65
N THR A 555 -11.20 22.52 33.52
CA THR A 555 -12.15 23.04 34.52
C THR A 555 -12.11 22.22 35.80
N TYR A 556 -11.90 20.90 35.69
CA TYR A 556 -11.83 19.97 36.80
C TYR A 556 -10.57 20.15 37.66
N GLY A 557 -9.38 20.15 37.05
CA GLY A 557 -8.10 20.14 37.76
C GLY A 557 -7.51 21.53 38.05
N GLY A 558 -7.90 22.55 37.27
CA GLY A 558 -7.18 23.82 37.24
C GLY A 558 -5.77 23.69 36.65
N PHE A 559 -5.03 24.79 36.56
CA PHE A 559 -3.63 24.73 36.13
C PHE A 559 -2.72 24.22 37.26
N PRO A 560 -1.71 23.39 36.95
CA PRO A 560 -0.73 22.97 37.93
C PRO A 560 -0.04 24.21 38.51
N SER A 561 -0.19 24.39 39.82
CA SER A 561 0.44 25.48 40.55
C SER A 561 0.95 24.97 41.90
N SER A 562 2.25 25.19 42.13
CA SER A 562 2.85 25.17 43.45
C SER A 562 2.24 26.31 44.26
N ARG A 563 1.66 26.01 45.44
CA ARG A 563 1.12 27.07 46.30
C ARG A 563 2.27 27.71 47.08
N ARG A 564 2.54 28.99 46.82
CA ARG A 564 3.37 29.82 47.70
C ARG A 564 2.47 30.48 48.73
N TYR A 565 2.80 30.32 50.00
CA TYR A 565 2.14 30.97 51.13
C TYR A 565 2.75 32.36 51.35
N ALA A 566 1.98 33.30 51.92
CA ALA A 566 2.53 34.59 52.31
C ALA A 566 3.66 34.37 53.35
N ARG A 567 4.77 35.10 53.20
CA ARG A 567 5.84 35.10 54.22
C ARG A 567 5.29 35.74 55.49
N ASN A 568 5.08 34.94 56.53
CA ASN A 568 4.66 35.38 57.86
C ASN A 568 5.86 35.53 58.78
#